data_AF-A0AAJ4YYH7-F1
#
_entry.id   AF-A0AAJ4YYH7-F1
#
_cell.length_a   1.000
_cell.length_b   1.000
_cell.length_c   1.000
_cell.angle_alpha   90.00
_cell.angle_beta   90.00
_cell.angle_gamma   90.00
#
_symmetry.space_group_name_H-M   'P 1'
#
loop_
_entity.id
_entity.type
_entity.pdbx_description
1 polymer ?
#
loop_
_entity_poly.entity_id
_entity_poly.type
_entity_poly.pdbx_seq_one_letter_code
_entity_poly.pdbx_strand_id
1 'polypeptide(L)'
;MIKLTPKQEKFVLGLIEGKSQRKAYIDAGYSTKGKSGEYLDKEASTLFKNRKVSGRYEKLRQEVAEQSKWTRQKAFEEYEWLKNVAKNDIEIEGVKKATADAFLASLDGMNRMTLGNEVLANKKIETEIKMLEKKIEQIDKGDSGTEDKIKQLHDAITEVIVNE
;
A
#
# COMPACT_ATOMS: atom_id res chain seq x y z
N MET A 1 17.54 -12.71 19.71
CA MET A 1 16.15 -12.64 19.18
C MET A 1 15.32 -11.72 20.05
N ILE A 2 14.55 -10.81 19.46
CA ILE A 2 13.57 -10.01 20.20
C ILE A 2 12.46 -10.96 20.65
N LYS A 3 12.39 -11.27 21.94
CA LYS A 3 11.40 -12.20 22.49
C LYS A 3 10.05 -11.49 22.64
N LEU A 4 9.10 -11.81 21.78
CA LEU A 4 7.70 -11.42 21.86
C LEU A 4 6.89 -12.44 22.66
N THR A 5 5.78 -12.00 23.24
CA THR A 5 4.80 -12.94 23.80
C THR A 5 4.01 -13.63 22.69
N PRO A 6 3.41 -14.81 22.93
CA PRO A 6 2.58 -15.48 21.92
C PRO A 6 1.43 -14.60 21.40
N LYS A 7 0.83 -13.77 22.26
CA LYS A 7 -0.23 -12.83 21.84
C LYS A 7 0.31 -11.73 20.94
N GLN A 8 1.50 -11.20 21.23
CA GLN A 8 2.15 -10.20 20.38
C GLN A 8 2.52 -10.78 19.02
N GLU A 9 3.03 -12.01 18.97
CA GLU A 9 3.35 -12.68 17.70
C GLU A 9 2.07 -12.89 16.88
N LYS A 10 1.00 -13.39 17.50
CA LYS A 10 -0.30 -13.58 16.83
C LYS A 10 -0.89 -12.26 16.32
N PHE A 11 -0.72 -11.17 17.07
CA PHE A 11 -1.10 -9.84 16.64
C PHE A 11 -0.34 -9.43 15.37
N VAL A 12 0.99 -9.58 15.37
CA VAL A 12 1.81 -9.24 14.20
C VAL A 12 1.44 -10.08 12.98
N LEU A 13 1.25 -11.40 13.14
CA LEU A 13 0.83 -12.29 12.06
C LEU A 13 -0.51 -11.84 11.46
N GLY A 14 -1.48 -11.47 12.30
CA GLY A 14 -2.75 -10.92 11.83
C GLY A 14 -2.61 -9.64 10.99
N LEU A 15 -1.62 -8.79 11.29
CA LEU A 15 -1.33 -7.60 10.47
C LEU A 15 -0.71 -7.96 9.12
N ILE A 16 0.14 -8.99 9.06
CA ILE A 16 0.72 -9.49 7.81
C ILE A 16 -0.37 -10.12 6.92
N GLU A 17 -1.37 -10.77 7.53
CA GLU A 17 -2.57 -11.26 6.85
C GLU A 17 -3.52 -10.14 6.36
N GLY A 18 -3.22 -8.86 6.64
CA GLY A 18 -4.01 -7.72 6.18
C GLY A 18 -5.17 -7.32 7.10
N LYS A 19 -5.24 -7.85 8.32
CA LYS A 19 -6.27 -7.43 9.29
C LYS A 19 -5.97 -6.01 9.80
N SER A 20 -7.03 -5.28 10.13
CA SER A 20 -6.88 -4.02 10.87
C SER A 20 -6.25 -4.28 12.25
N GLN A 21 -5.61 -3.26 12.82
CA GLN A 21 -4.99 -3.37 14.15
C GLN A 21 -6.00 -3.83 15.21
N ARG A 22 -7.21 -3.27 15.23
CA ARG A 22 -8.27 -3.71 16.14
C ARG A 22 -8.59 -5.19 16.00
N LYS A 23 -8.80 -5.67 14.75
CA LYS A 23 -9.15 -7.08 14.51
C LYS A 23 -8.00 -8.01 14.88
N ALA A 24 -6.77 -7.66 14.52
CA ALA A 24 -5.59 -8.42 14.91
C ALA A 24 -5.43 -8.49 16.44
N TYR A 25 -5.73 -7.40 17.15
CA TYR A 25 -5.68 -7.34 18.61
C TYR A 25 -6.73 -8.24 19.27
N ILE A 26 -7.96 -8.23 18.75
CA ILE A 26 -9.03 -9.11 19.23
C ILE A 26 -8.68 -10.57 18.95
N ASP A 27 -8.30 -10.91 17.72
CA ASP A 27 -7.95 -12.27 17.30
C ASP A 27 -6.74 -12.82 18.08
N ALA A 28 -5.82 -11.95 18.49
CA ALA A 28 -4.68 -12.28 19.34
C ALA A 28 -5.07 -12.65 20.79
N GLY A 29 -6.35 -12.49 21.16
CA GLY A 29 -6.88 -12.90 22.46
C GLY A 29 -6.65 -11.88 23.57
N TYR A 30 -6.57 -10.59 23.24
CA TYR A 30 -6.58 -9.52 24.23
C TYR A 30 -8.00 -9.27 24.77
N SER A 31 -8.10 -8.70 25.97
CA SER A 31 -9.40 -8.52 26.64
C SER A 31 -10.26 -7.49 25.92
N THR A 32 -11.49 -7.87 25.61
CA THR A 32 -12.49 -7.04 24.92
C THR A 32 -13.74 -6.76 25.74
N LYS A 33 -13.98 -7.54 26.81
CA LYS A 33 -15.22 -7.48 27.58
C LYS A 33 -15.39 -6.11 28.24
N GLY A 34 -16.49 -5.44 27.94
CA GLY A 34 -16.83 -4.13 28.50
C GLY A 34 -15.95 -2.97 27.99
N LYS A 35 -15.22 -3.15 26.88
CA LYS A 35 -14.38 -2.11 26.28
C LYS A 35 -15.04 -1.53 25.03
N SER A 36 -14.97 -0.20 24.87
CA SER A 36 -15.45 0.48 23.66
C SER A 36 -14.52 0.20 22.47
N GLY A 37 -15.03 0.41 21.25
CA GLY A 37 -14.22 0.28 20.04
C GLY A 37 -13.01 1.24 20.02
N GLU A 38 -13.20 2.47 20.49
CA GLU A 38 -12.12 3.48 20.60
C GLU A 38 -11.02 3.04 21.58
N TYR A 39 -11.40 2.45 22.71
CA TYR A 39 -10.44 1.89 23.64
C TYR A 39 -9.61 0.79 22.95
N LEU A 40 -10.26 -0.12 22.23
CA LEU A 40 -9.57 -1.21 21.53
C LEU A 40 -8.65 -0.70 20.42
N ASP A 41 -9.04 0.35 19.68
CA ASP A 41 -8.16 0.99 18.70
C ASP A 41 -6.92 1.60 19.35
N LYS A 42 -7.12 2.34 20.44
CA LYS A 42 -6.04 2.98 21.19
C LYS A 42 -5.05 1.94 21.70
N GLU A 43 -5.54 0.85 22.29
CA GLU A 43 -4.68 -0.23 22.80
C GLU A 43 -3.95 -0.96 21.66
N ALA A 44 -4.63 -1.27 20.56
CA ALA A 44 -4.00 -1.91 19.40
C ALA A 44 -2.92 -1.01 18.76
N SER A 45 -3.18 0.29 18.66
CA SER A 45 -2.22 1.29 18.17
C SER A 45 -1.01 1.42 19.11
N THR A 46 -1.25 1.46 20.42
CA THR A 46 -0.20 1.49 21.44
C THR A 46 0.66 0.23 21.38
N LEU A 47 0.04 -0.94 21.21
CA LEU A 47 0.75 -2.21 21.05
C LEU A 47 1.63 -2.20 19.80
N PHE A 48 1.12 -1.70 18.68
CA PHE A 48 1.90 -1.61 17.44
C PHE A 48 3.10 -0.66 17.57
N LYS A 49 2.94 0.46 18.28
CA LYS A 49 4.04 1.41 18.57
C LYS A 49 5.14 0.84 19.45
N ASN A 50 4.92 -0.30 20.12
CA ASN A 50 5.98 -0.97 20.83
C ASN A 50 7.10 -1.37 19.85
N ARG A 51 8.34 -0.92 20.11
CA ARG A 51 9.51 -1.14 19.24
C ARG A 51 9.75 -2.62 18.89
N LYS A 52 9.46 -3.55 19.82
CA LYS A 52 9.62 -4.99 19.57
C LYS A 52 8.58 -5.51 18.59
N VAL A 53 7.33 -5.07 18.75
CA VAL A 53 6.19 -5.45 17.90
C VAL A 53 6.35 -4.89 16.49
N SER A 54 6.55 -3.57 16.37
CA SER A 54 6.80 -2.91 15.08
C SER A 54 8.04 -3.47 14.37
N GLY A 55 9.14 -3.70 15.09
CA GLY A 55 10.35 -4.30 14.51
C GLY A 55 10.11 -5.71 13.97
N ARG A 56 9.31 -6.54 14.65
CA ARG A 56 8.95 -7.87 14.16
C ARG A 56 8.04 -7.79 12.94
N TYR A 57 7.06 -6.90 12.96
CA TYR A 57 6.18 -6.66 11.83
C TYR A 57 6.96 -6.26 10.58
N GLU A 58 7.88 -5.31 10.69
CA GLU A 58 8.69 -4.86 9.57
C GLU A 58 9.59 -5.99 9.04
N LYS A 59 10.20 -6.78 9.93
CA LYS A 59 10.97 -7.96 9.52
C LYS A 59 10.14 -8.96 8.72
N LEU A 60 8.95 -9.33 9.22
CA LEU A 60 8.06 -10.27 8.50
C LEU A 60 7.57 -9.69 7.17
N ARG A 61 7.25 -8.39 7.14
CA ARG A 61 6.86 -7.68 5.91
C ARG A 61 7.97 -7.78 4.86
N GLN A 62 9.23 -7.56 5.26
CA GLN A 62 10.38 -7.67 4.37
C GLN A 62 10.59 -9.12 3.90
N GLU A 63 10.48 -10.10 4.79
CA GLU A 63 10.57 -11.52 4.42
C GLU A 63 9.49 -11.91 3.39
N VAL A 64 8.25 -11.49 3.58
CA VAL A 64 7.15 -11.73 2.63
C VAL A 64 7.39 -11.02 1.30
N ALA A 65 7.87 -9.78 1.33
CA ALA A 65 8.21 -9.03 0.13
C ALA A 65 9.33 -9.72 -0.66
N GLU A 66 10.36 -10.20 0.02
CA GLU A 66 11.49 -10.89 -0.60
C GLU A 66 11.08 -12.26 -1.16
N GLN A 67 10.29 -13.04 -0.42
CA GLN A 67 9.70 -14.29 -0.92
C GLN A 67 8.80 -14.06 -2.15
N SER A 68 8.03 -12.97 -2.15
CA SER A 68 7.20 -12.59 -3.30
C SER A 68 8.04 -12.24 -4.53
N LYS A 69 9.15 -11.49 -4.35
CA LYS A 69 10.11 -11.21 -5.43
C LYS A 69 10.74 -12.49 -5.96
N TRP A 70 11.23 -13.36 -5.07
CA TRP A 70 11.82 -14.63 -5.43
C TRP A 70 10.85 -15.51 -6.23
N THR A 71 9.61 -15.62 -5.76
CA THR A 71 8.56 -16.40 -6.43
C THR A 71 8.27 -15.85 -7.83
N ARG A 72 8.22 -14.52 -7.97
CA ARG A 72 8.03 -13.87 -9.28
C ARG A 72 9.23 -14.09 -10.20
N GLN A 73 10.45 -13.96 -9.69
CA GLN A 73 11.67 -14.21 -10.46
C GLN A 73 11.69 -15.65 -10.96
N LYS A 74 11.45 -16.62 -10.07
CA LYS A 74 11.37 -18.03 -10.47
C LYS A 74 10.31 -18.25 -11.54
N ALA A 75 9.12 -17.68 -11.38
CA ALA A 75 8.06 -17.82 -12.38
C ALA A 75 8.45 -17.17 -13.73
N PHE A 76 9.19 -16.07 -13.71
CA PHE A 76 9.73 -15.44 -14.91
C PHE A 76 10.77 -16.33 -15.60
N GLU A 77 11.69 -16.94 -14.83
CA GLU A 77 12.71 -17.87 -15.34
C GLU A 77 12.05 -19.11 -16.01
N GLU A 78 10.98 -19.65 -15.43
CA GLU A 78 10.23 -20.77 -16.04
C GLU A 78 9.58 -20.37 -17.38
N TYR A 79 9.00 -19.17 -17.47
CA TYR A 79 8.47 -18.66 -18.73
C TYR A 79 9.57 -18.39 -19.76
N GLU A 80 10.70 -17.84 -19.34
CA GLU A 80 11.85 -17.62 -20.22
C GLU A 80 12.38 -18.94 -20.78
N TRP A 81 12.49 -19.96 -19.94
CA TRP A 81 12.87 -21.31 -20.36
C TRP A 81 11.90 -21.86 -21.42
N LEU A 82 10.59 -21.83 -21.16
CA LEU A 82 9.58 -22.34 -22.09
C LEU A 82 9.59 -21.57 -23.41
N LYS A 83 9.71 -20.24 -23.36
CA LYS A 83 9.86 -19.37 -24.53
C LYS A 83 11.08 -19.79 -25.37
N ASN A 84 12.22 -20.04 -24.75
CA ASN A 84 13.45 -20.42 -25.47
C ASN A 84 13.34 -21.83 -26.08
N VAL A 85 12.74 -22.78 -25.37
CA VAL A 85 12.46 -24.13 -25.90
C VAL A 85 11.53 -24.05 -27.12
N ALA A 86 10.42 -23.31 -26.99
CA ALA A 86 9.47 -23.15 -28.10
C ALA A 86 10.10 -22.43 -29.29
N LYS A 87 10.94 -21.41 -29.05
CA LYS A 87 11.69 -20.70 -30.09
C LYS A 87 12.62 -21.64 -30.86
N ASN A 88 13.41 -22.45 -30.15
CA ASN A 88 14.33 -23.41 -30.78
C ASN A 88 13.57 -24.45 -31.61
N ASP A 89 12.44 -24.98 -31.12
CA ASP A 89 11.62 -25.92 -31.89
C ASP A 89 11.08 -25.26 -33.18
N ILE A 90 10.61 -24.01 -33.09
CA ILE A 90 10.15 -23.25 -34.27
C ILE A 90 11.29 -23.03 -35.28
N GLU A 91 12.51 -22.76 -34.81
CA GLU A 91 13.68 -22.55 -35.67
C GLU A 91 14.13 -23.83 -36.40
N ILE A 92 13.98 -25.00 -35.77
CA ILE A 92 14.39 -26.30 -36.32
C ILE A 92 13.29 -26.93 -37.19
N GLU A 93 12.06 -26.95 -36.66
CA GLU A 93 10.95 -27.74 -37.19
C GLU A 93 9.89 -26.88 -37.91
N GLY A 94 10.04 -25.56 -37.86
CA GLY A 94 9.02 -24.62 -38.33
C GLY A 94 7.87 -24.42 -37.33
N VAL A 95 6.96 -23.52 -37.67
CA VAL A 95 5.86 -23.12 -36.78
C VAL A 95 4.81 -24.22 -36.68
N LYS A 96 4.66 -24.80 -35.48
CA LYS A 96 3.55 -25.69 -35.12
C LYS A 96 2.62 -24.95 -34.16
N LYS A 97 1.32 -25.25 -34.19
CA LYS A 97 0.34 -24.57 -33.32
C LYS A 97 0.74 -24.65 -31.84
N ALA A 98 1.13 -25.84 -31.37
CA ALA A 98 1.50 -26.04 -29.97
C ALA A 98 2.72 -25.21 -29.54
N THR A 99 3.72 -25.05 -30.42
CA THR A 99 4.93 -24.29 -30.10
C THR A 99 4.72 -22.78 -30.24
N ALA A 100 3.90 -22.35 -31.20
CA ALA A 100 3.43 -20.96 -31.27
C ALA A 100 2.62 -20.58 -30.01
N ASP A 101 1.69 -21.43 -29.58
CA ASP A 101 0.88 -21.22 -28.38
C ASP A 101 1.76 -21.15 -27.13
N ALA A 102 2.74 -22.05 -26.98
CA ALA A 102 3.68 -22.05 -25.86
C ALA A 102 4.57 -20.79 -25.84
N PHE A 103 5.06 -20.36 -27.01
CA PHE A 103 5.86 -19.14 -27.16
C PHE A 103 5.05 -17.89 -26.77
N LEU A 104 3.83 -17.75 -27.32
CA LEU A 104 2.95 -16.63 -27.03
C LEU A 104 2.50 -16.61 -25.57
N ALA A 105 2.12 -17.76 -25.00
CA ALA A 105 1.74 -17.87 -23.60
C ALA A 105 2.89 -17.49 -22.65
N SER A 106 4.12 -17.84 -23.01
CA SER A 106 5.31 -17.46 -22.22
C SER A 106 5.57 -15.96 -22.28
N LEU A 107 5.51 -15.36 -23.46
CA LEU A 107 5.65 -13.91 -23.61
C LEU A 107 4.56 -13.14 -22.87
N ASP A 108 3.31 -13.60 -22.96
CA ASP A 108 2.21 -12.98 -22.25
C ASP A 108 2.36 -13.13 -20.71
N GLY A 109 2.76 -14.30 -20.23
CA GLY A 109 3.11 -14.53 -18.82
C GLY A 109 4.19 -13.57 -18.32
N MET A 110 5.29 -13.43 -19.07
CA MET A 110 6.38 -12.49 -18.77
C MET A 110 5.89 -11.04 -18.79
N ASN A 111 5.10 -10.63 -19.79
CA ASN A 111 4.55 -9.29 -19.90
C ASN A 111 3.64 -8.94 -18.71
N ARG A 112 2.75 -9.85 -18.29
CA ARG A 112 1.91 -9.64 -17.10
C ARG A 112 2.74 -9.45 -15.83
N MET A 113 3.87 -10.17 -15.70
CA MET A 113 4.76 -10.04 -14.55
C MET A 113 5.53 -8.71 -14.52
N THR A 114 5.91 -8.20 -15.69
CA THR A 114 6.58 -6.91 -15.85
C THR A 114 5.59 -5.75 -15.70
N LEU A 115 4.52 -5.74 -16.49
CA LEU A 115 3.53 -4.66 -16.57
C LEU A 115 2.60 -4.62 -15.34
N GLY A 116 2.35 -5.75 -14.67
CA GLY A 116 1.54 -5.77 -13.45
C GLY A 116 2.11 -4.87 -12.35
N ASN A 117 3.44 -4.71 -12.28
CA ASN A 117 4.06 -3.76 -11.37
C ASN A 117 3.88 -2.32 -11.83
N GLU A 118 4.03 -2.06 -13.12
CA GLU A 118 3.90 -0.72 -13.70
C GLU A 118 2.46 -0.20 -13.60
N VAL A 119 1.46 -1.04 -13.87
CA VAL A 119 0.04 -0.67 -13.74
C VAL A 119 -0.32 -0.34 -12.29
N LEU A 120 0.14 -1.12 -11.32
CA LEU A 120 -0.09 -0.84 -9.90
C LEU A 120 0.66 0.42 -9.44
N ALA A 121 1.88 0.64 -9.92
CA ALA A 121 2.64 1.85 -9.66
C ALA A 121 1.93 3.09 -10.24
N ASN A 122 1.48 3.02 -11.49
CA ASN A 122 0.75 4.09 -12.16
C ASN A 122 -0.57 4.40 -11.44
N LYS A 123 -1.36 3.39 -11.08
CA LYS A 123 -2.61 3.57 -10.32
C LYS A 123 -2.37 4.21 -8.95
N LYS A 124 -1.28 3.85 -8.27
CA LYS A 124 -0.89 4.48 -7.00
C LYS A 124 -0.53 5.95 -7.21
N ILE A 125 0.28 6.26 -8.22
CA ILE A 125 0.66 7.63 -8.59
C ILE A 125 -0.59 8.47 -8.92
N GLU A 126 -1.52 7.94 -9.72
CA GLU A 126 -2.78 8.60 -10.04
C GLU A 126 -3.60 8.92 -8.78
N THR A 127 -3.70 7.99 -7.84
CA THR A 127 -4.42 8.24 -6.57
C THR A 127 -3.73 9.28 -5.70
N GLU A 128 -2.38 9.30 -5.65
CA GLU A 128 -1.62 10.32 -4.93
C GLU A 128 -1.79 11.71 -5.57
N ILE A 129 -1.72 11.81 -6.90
CA ILE A 129 -2.00 13.05 -7.65
C ILE A 129 -3.40 13.55 -7.31
N LYS A 130 -4.42 12.69 -7.41
CA LYS A 130 -5.81 13.06 -7.10
C LYS A 130 -5.99 13.56 -5.66
N MET A 131 -5.30 12.96 -4.70
CA MET A 131 -5.34 13.43 -3.31
C MET A 131 -4.62 14.77 -3.13
N LEU A 132 -3.52 15.00 -3.83
CA LEU A 132 -2.80 16.27 -3.82
C LEU A 132 -3.62 17.38 -4.49
N GLU A 133 -4.25 17.11 -5.64
CA GLU A 133 -5.19 18.03 -6.29
C GLU A 133 -6.32 18.44 -5.35
N LYS A 134 -6.95 17.47 -4.67
CA LYS A 134 -8.00 17.74 -3.69
C LYS A 134 -7.49 18.58 -2.51
N LYS A 135 -6.25 18.36 -2.05
CA LYS A 135 -5.63 19.18 -1.00
C LYS A 135 -5.38 20.61 -1.48
N ILE A 136 -4.90 20.78 -2.72
CA ILE A 136 -4.69 22.09 -3.33
C ILE A 136 -6.03 22.83 -3.45
N GLU A 137 -7.09 22.19 -3.94
CA GLU A 137 -8.44 22.79 -4.00
C GLU A 137 -8.97 23.22 -2.62
N GLN A 138 -8.68 22.44 -1.57
CA GLN A 138 -9.09 22.76 -0.20
C GLN A 138 -8.30 23.92 0.39
N ILE A 139 -7.01 24.05 0.03
CA ILE A 139 -6.18 25.19 0.41
C ILE A 139 -6.68 26.46 -0.30
N ASP A 140 -6.98 26.37 -1.60
CA ASP A 140 -7.47 27.48 -2.42
C ASP A 140 -8.85 27.98 -1.94
N LYS A 141 -9.74 27.08 -1.55
CA LYS A 141 -11.04 27.42 -0.92
C LYS A 141 -10.94 27.88 0.54
N GLY A 142 -9.79 27.65 1.19
CA GLY A 142 -9.54 28.04 2.57
C GLY A 142 -9.08 29.49 2.72
N ASP A 143 -8.63 30.13 1.63
CA ASP A 143 -8.07 31.48 1.67
C ASP A 143 -9.12 32.59 1.55
N SER A 144 -10.28 32.29 0.92
CA SER A 144 -11.37 33.27 0.77
C SER A 144 -11.91 33.77 2.11
N GLY A 145 -11.91 32.93 3.15
CA GLY A 145 -12.35 33.30 4.49
C GLY A 145 -11.36 34.16 5.29
N THR A 146 -10.10 34.24 4.85
CA THR A 146 -9.05 35.04 5.48
C THR A 146 -9.02 36.44 4.85
N GLU A 147 -9.15 36.51 3.52
CA GLU A 147 -9.29 37.77 2.78
C GLU A 147 -10.54 38.56 3.22
N ASP A 148 -11.68 37.89 3.39
CA ASP A 148 -12.92 38.55 3.85
C ASP A 148 -12.79 39.15 5.25
N LYS A 149 -12.05 38.49 6.16
CA LYS A 149 -11.81 39.01 7.52
C LYS A 149 -10.84 40.18 7.54
N ILE A 150 -9.81 40.15 6.69
CA ILE A 150 -8.86 41.26 6.53
C ILE A 150 -9.60 42.49 5.98
N LYS A 151 -10.50 42.28 5.02
CA LYS A 151 -11.32 43.34 4.44
C LYS A 151 -12.28 43.95 5.47
N GLN A 152 -12.98 43.12 6.25
CA GLN A 152 -13.84 43.59 7.34
C GLN A 152 -13.09 44.40 8.41
N LEU A 153 -11.86 43.98 8.76
CA LEU A 153 -11.00 44.72 9.67
C LEU A 153 -10.56 46.08 9.10
N HIS A 154 -10.19 46.11 7.82
CA HIS A 154 -9.79 47.34 7.14
C HIS A 154 -10.94 48.35 7.06
N ASP A 155 -12.15 47.88 6.72
CA ASP A 155 -13.34 48.73 6.63
C ASP A 155 -13.72 49.30 8.01
N ALA A 156 -13.66 48.47 9.07
CA ALA A 156 -13.90 48.91 10.45
C ALA A 156 -12.89 49.95 10.94
N ILE A 157 -11.61 49.81 10.60
CA ILE A 157 -10.57 50.79 10.94
C ILE A 157 -10.82 52.11 10.19
N THR A 158 -11.23 52.04 8.92
CA THR A 158 -11.50 53.22 8.10
C THR A 158 -12.71 53.99 8.61
N GLU A 159 -13.78 53.31 9.03
CA GLU A 159 -14.95 53.96 9.65
C GLU A 159 -14.61 54.68 10.96
N VAL A 160 -13.68 54.15 11.75
CA VAL A 160 -13.24 54.79 13.00
C VAL A 160 -12.40 56.04 12.72
N ILE A 161 -11.51 55.99 11.72
CA ILE A 161 -10.63 57.11 11.36
C ILE A 161 -11.39 58.27 10.70
N VAL A 162 -12.48 57.99 9.98
CA VAL A 162 -13.25 59.01 9.24
C VAL A 162 -14.29 59.72 10.14
N ASN A 163 -14.63 59.15 11.30
CA ASN A 163 -15.63 59.67 12.23
C ASN A 163 -15.04 60.36 13.49
N GLU A 164 -13.72 60.57 13.54
CA GLU A 164 -13.04 61.50 14.48
C GLU A 164 -12.68 62.83 13.79
#